data_AF-A0A2D9P6R1-F1
#
_entry.id   AF-A0A2D9P6R1-F1
#
_cell.length_a   1.000
_cell.length_b   1.000
_cell.length_c   1.000
_cell.angle_alpha   90.00
_cell.angle_beta   90.00
_cell.angle_gamma   90.00
#
_symmetry.space_group_name_H-M   'P 1'
#
loop_
_entity.id
_entity.type
_entity.pdbx_description
1 polymer ?
#
loop_
_entity_poly.entity_id
_entity_poly.type
_entity_poly.pdbx_seq_one_letter_code
_entity_poly.pdbx_strand_id
1 'polypeptide(L)'
;MDAFNEKINIDDLYEKKKNYDLSKLEIFNKLLNRAHVKIKTTSRQKIDCQYCWFTVPEVMIGVPKYDQGSCISYIMDKLNTNGFMVKYLHPSVILISWKHWVPSYVRNEIKKKTGVEVDSYGNIINNDKEDTNESFTGNIFYNKKDKNDKNDKNDKNDKNDKKYKPVADYKPLGNLIYNEEMFNRLQSKLNN
;
A
#
# COMPACT_ATOMS: atom_id res chain seq x y z
N MET A 1 27.87 40.21 37.41
CA MET A 1 28.95 40.66 36.51
C MET A 1 29.35 39.44 35.70
N ASP A 2 28.91 39.37 34.45
CA ASP A 2 29.32 38.27 33.58
C ASP A 2 30.79 38.48 33.22
N ALA A 3 31.63 37.49 33.56
CA ALA A 3 33.06 37.54 33.30
C ALA A 3 33.29 37.59 31.77
N PHE A 4 34.02 38.60 31.30
CA PHE A 4 34.40 38.70 29.90
C PHE A 4 35.27 37.50 29.52
N ASN A 5 34.76 36.65 28.63
CA ASN A 5 35.47 35.50 28.10
C ASN A 5 35.92 35.83 26.66
N GLU A 6 37.23 35.83 26.41
CA GLU A 6 37.82 36.20 25.12
C GLU A 6 37.52 35.18 24.01
N LYS A 7 37.21 33.93 24.39
CA LYS A 7 36.88 32.84 23.45
C LYS A 7 35.47 32.30 23.72
N ILE A 8 34.61 32.39 22.72
CA ILE A 8 33.28 31.78 22.75
C ILE A 8 33.35 30.33 22.23
N ASN A 9 32.69 29.40 22.93
CA ASN A 9 32.50 28.06 22.41
C ASN A 9 31.47 28.08 21.29
N ILE A 10 31.83 27.58 20.11
CA ILE A 10 30.95 27.55 18.94
C ILE A 10 29.77 26.59 19.18
N ASP A 11 29.95 25.53 19.97
CA ASP A 11 28.90 24.55 20.26
C ASP A 11 27.75 25.13 21.11
N ASP A 12 28.06 26.05 22.03
CA ASP A 12 27.08 26.72 22.89
C ASP A 12 26.06 27.52 22.05
N LEU A 13 26.46 27.96 20.85
CA LEU A 13 25.59 28.66 19.90
C LEU A 13 24.48 27.74 19.35
N TYR A 14 24.65 26.43 19.38
CA TYR A 14 23.70 25.45 18.87
C TYR A 14 22.80 24.83 19.94
N GLU A 15 23.02 25.09 21.23
CA GLU A 15 22.23 24.50 22.32
C GLU A 15 20.73 24.81 22.19
N LYS A 16 20.39 26.07 21.87
CA LYS A 16 18.99 26.49 21.68
C LYS A 16 18.31 25.71 20.54
N LYS A 17 19.02 25.52 19.43
CA LYS A 17 18.51 24.75 18.27
C LYS A 17 18.33 23.28 18.64
N LYS A 18 19.31 22.68 19.32
CA LYS A 18 19.22 21.31 19.81
C LYS A 18 18.01 21.11 20.73
N ASN A 19 17.80 22.01 21.69
CA ASN A 19 16.67 21.95 22.62
C ASN A 19 15.32 22.10 21.90
N TYR A 20 15.26 22.94 20.86
CA TYR A 20 14.10 23.05 20.00
C TYR A 20 13.81 21.75 19.23
N ASP A 21 14.83 21.15 18.61
CA ASP A 21 14.69 19.90 17.86
C ASP A 21 14.29 18.73 18.76
N LEU A 22 14.86 18.64 19.97
CA LEU A 22 14.46 17.66 20.99
C LEU A 22 12.99 17.84 21.40
N SER A 23 12.58 19.08 21.70
CA SER A 23 11.19 19.39 22.05
C SER A 23 10.21 19.01 20.93
N LYS A 24 10.59 19.27 19.66
CA LYS A 24 9.81 18.87 18.48
C LYS A 24 9.66 17.34 18.40
N LEU A 25 10.75 16.61 18.62
CA LEU A 25 10.76 15.14 18.61
C LEU A 25 9.85 14.57 19.72
N GLU A 26 9.90 15.15 20.92
CA GLU A 26 9.00 14.76 22.02
C GLU A 26 7.52 14.92 21.67
N ILE A 27 7.16 16.03 21.02
CA ILE A 27 5.79 16.29 20.54
C ILE A 27 5.36 15.20 19.55
N PHE A 28 6.24 14.87 18.59
CA PHE A 28 5.96 13.88 17.57
C PHE A 28 5.77 12.49 18.19
N ASN A 29 6.62 12.11 19.14
CA ASN A 29 6.50 10.86 19.88
C ASN A 29 5.21 10.79 20.70
N LYS A 30 4.78 11.89 21.32
CA LYS A 30 3.51 11.97 22.05
C LYS A 30 2.31 11.70 21.12
N LEU A 31 2.30 12.28 19.92
CA LEU A 31 1.23 12.00 18.94
C LEU A 31 1.30 10.57 18.40
N LEU A 32 2.50 10.05 18.13
CA LEU A 32 2.67 8.65 17.71
C LEU A 32 2.10 7.68 18.77
N ASN A 33 2.35 7.95 20.05
CA ASN A 33 1.79 7.14 21.13
C ASN A 33 0.25 7.22 21.16
N ARG A 34 -0.34 8.41 20.93
CA ARG A 34 -1.81 8.55 20.81
C ARG A 34 -2.36 7.73 19.64
N ALA A 35 -1.66 7.71 18.50
CA ALA A 35 -2.04 6.88 17.36
C ALA A 35 -2.01 5.39 17.72
N HIS A 36 -0.94 4.91 18.38
CA HIS A 36 -0.85 3.53 18.86
C HIS A 36 -1.97 3.15 19.84
N VAL A 37 -2.29 4.04 20.78
CA VAL A 37 -3.41 3.82 21.71
C VAL A 37 -4.73 3.74 20.93
N LYS A 38 -4.95 4.63 19.96
CA LYS A 38 -6.16 4.61 19.13
C LYS A 38 -6.29 3.32 18.31
N ILE A 39 -5.20 2.83 17.73
CA ILE A 39 -5.14 1.54 17.01
C ILE A 39 -5.54 0.40 17.95
N LYS A 40 -4.89 0.30 19.12
CA LYS A 40 -5.17 -0.74 20.13
C LYS A 40 -6.63 -0.72 20.58
N THR A 41 -7.15 0.47 20.88
CA THR A 41 -8.56 0.64 21.30
C THR A 41 -9.52 0.22 20.20
N THR A 42 -9.26 0.64 18.95
CA THR A 42 -10.12 0.30 17.80
C THR A 42 -10.13 -1.21 17.55
N SER A 43 -8.97 -1.86 17.57
CA SER A 43 -8.84 -3.32 17.42
C SER A 43 -9.58 -4.10 18.50
N ARG A 44 -9.71 -3.56 19.72
CA ARG A 44 -10.46 -4.20 20.81
C ARG A 44 -11.97 -4.00 20.67
N GLN A 45 -12.40 -2.86 20.15
CA GLN A 45 -13.81 -2.51 20.03
C GLN A 45 -14.51 -3.17 18.83
N LYS A 46 -13.80 -3.36 17.72
CA LYS A 46 -14.37 -3.90 16.48
C LYS A 46 -13.49 -5.02 15.95
N ILE A 47 -14.00 -6.25 16.00
CA ILE A 47 -13.30 -7.45 15.52
C ILE A 47 -13.16 -7.42 13.99
N ASP A 48 -14.22 -6.99 13.28
CA ASP A 48 -14.28 -7.02 11.81
C ASP A 48 -13.60 -5.82 11.13
N CYS A 49 -13.21 -4.79 11.90
CA CYS A 49 -12.60 -3.58 11.36
C CYS A 49 -11.10 -3.53 11.70
N GLN A 50 -10.25 -3.98 10.77
CA GLN A 50 -8.79 -3.91 10.91
C GLN A 50 -8.20 -2.61 10.34
N TYR A 51 -8.87 -1.48 10.57
CA TYR A 51 -8.42 -0.15 10.19
C TYR A 51 -8.90 0.92 11.19
N CYS A 52 -8.25 2.07 11.19
CA CYS A 52 -8.47 3.19 12.10
C CYS A 52 -8.22 4.52 11.38
N TRP A 53 -9.10 5.49 11.64
CA TRP A 53 -8.88 6.89 11.28
C TRP A 53 -8.26 7.63 12.46
N PHE A 54 -7.14 8.30 12.22
CA PHE A 54 -6.46 9.12 13.20
C PHE A 54 -6.35 10.56 12.70
N THR A 55 -6.95 11.49 13.43
CA THR A 55 -6.86 12.92 13.14
C THR A 55 -5.71 13.52 13.92
N VAL A 56 -4.73 14.07 13.20
CA VAL A 56 -3.62 14.81 13.80
C VAL A 56 -4.12 16.20 14.16
N PRO A 57 -4.12 16.62 15.44
CA PRO A 57 -4.51 17.98 15.81
C PRO A 57 -3.56 19.00 15.17
N GLU A 58 -4.07 20.19 14.89
CA GLU A 58 -3.25 21.32 14.43
C GLU A 58 -2.62 22.07 15.61
N VAL A 59 -3.34 22.15 16.73
CA VAL A 59 -2.91 22.84 17.95
C VAL A 59 -3.13 21.91 19.15
N MET A 60 -2.23 21.97 20.12
CA MET A 60 -2.36 21.26 21.40
C MET A 60 -2.15 22.21 22.57
N ILE A 61 -3.02 22.12 23.57
CA ILE A 61 -2.92 22.92 24.80
C ILE A 61 -1.61 22.57 25.52
N GLY A 62 -0.86 23.60 25.92
CA GLY A 62 0.41 23.45 26.63
C GLY A 62 1.60 23.04 25.75
N VAL A 63 1.43 23.03 24.42
CA VAL A 63 2.50 22.74 23.47
C VAL A 63 2.69 23.95 22.56
N PRO A 64 3.95 24.39 22.29
CA PRO A 64 4.19 25.46 21.33
C PRO A 64 3.70 25.06 19.92
N LYS A 65 3.47 26.06 19.06
CA LYS A 65 3.11 25.82 17.67
C LYS A 65 4.12 24.88 17.01
N TYR A 66 3.63 23.75 16.49
CA TYR A 66 4.44 22.78 15.77
C TYR A 66 3.96 22.66 14.32
N ASP A 67 4.83 22.13 13.45
CA ASP A 67 4.47 21.85 12.07
C ASP A 67 3.71 20.53 11.97
N GLN A 68 2.42 20.62 11.64
CA GLN A 68 1.54 19.48 11.47
C GLN A 68 1.96 18.59 10.29
N GLY A 69 2.43 19.17 9.18
CA GLY A 69 2.86 18.43 8.00
C GLY A 69 4.04 17.52 8.32
N SER A 70 5.10 18.08 8.90
CA SER A 70 6.24 17.29 9.41
C SER A 70 5.81 16.19 10.39
N CYS A 71 4.82 16.47 11.25
CA CYS A 71 4.35 15.50 12.24
C CYS A 71 3.61 14.32 11.58
N ILE A 72 2.75 14.61 10.60
CA ILE A 72 2.04 13.60 9.81
C ILE A 72 3.05 12.69 9.09
N SER A 73 4.02 13.27 8.38
CA SER A 73 5.06 12.50 7.70
C SER A 73 5.84 11.60 8.67
N TYR A 74 6.26 12.14 9.81
CA TYR A 74 6.95 11.36 10.83
C TYR A 74 6.13 10.17 11.34
N ILE A 75 4.84 10.39 11.63
CA ILE A 75 3.94 9.33 12.09
C ILE A 75 3.74 8.27 11.00
N MET A 76 3.55 8.69 9.75
CA MET A 76 3.42 7.78 8.61
C MET A 76 4.64 6.89 8.47
N ASP A 77 5.84 7.47 8.47
CA ASP A 77 7.08 6.73 8.33
C ASP A 77 7.24 5.70 9.46
N LYS A 78 7.01 6.11 10.71
CA LYS A 78 7.11 5.20 11.87
C LYS A 78 6.08 4.08 11.85
N LEU A 79 4.86 4.35 11.39
CA LEU A 79 3.83 3.32 11.28
C LEU A 79 4.10 2.38 10.09
N ASN A 80 4.59 2.91 8.97
CA ASN A 80 4.99 2.10 7.81
C ASN A 80 6.16 1.17 8.17
N THR A 81 7.16 1.65 8.91
CA THR A 81 8.27 0.79 9.39
C THR A 81 7.80 -0.31 10.33
N ASN A 82 6.68 -0.11 11.02
CA ASN A 82 6.06 -1.11 11.89
C ASN A 82 5.18 -2.12 11.10
N GLY A 83 5.07 -1.98 9.77
CA GLY A 83 4.28 -2.87 8.91
C GLY A 83 2.81 -2.49 8.78
N PHE A 84 2.39 -1.32 9.29
CA PHE A 84 1.04 -0.80 9.04
C PHE A 84 0.95 -0.22 7.62
N MET A 85 -0.20 -0.36 6.98
CA MET A 85 -0.49 0.34 5.73
C MET A 85 -1.12 1.68 6.07
N VAL A 86 -0.44 2.78 5.69
CA VAL A 86 -0.87 4.13 6.06
C VAL A 86 -1.15 4.97 4.81
N LYS A 87 -2.26 5.70 4.82
CA LYS A 87 -2.64 6.64 3.75
C LYS A 87 -3.02 8.00 4.32
N TYR A 88 -2.54 9.07 3.66
CA TYR A 88 -2.90 10.43 4.00
C TYR A 88 -4.24 10.83 3.38
N LEU A 89 -5.11 11.46 4.18
CA LEU A 89 -6.31 12.14 3.71
C LEU A 89 -6.31 13.59 4.19
N HIS A 90 -6.32 14.52 3.24
CA HIS A 90 -6.33 15.95 3.52
C HIS A 90 -7.61 16.36 4.30
N PRO A 91 -7.52 17.28 5.30
CA PRO A 91 -6.33 18.07 5.69
C PRO A 91 -5.43 17.44 6.75
N SER A 92 -5.95 16.63 7.66
CA SER A 92 -5.21 16.20 8.86
C SER A 92 -5.42 14.74 9.26
N VAL A 93 -6.06 13.97 8.37
CA VAL A 93 -6.51 12.62 8.67
C VAL A 93 -5.52 11.61 8.10
N ILE A 94 -5.23 10.60 8.89
CA ILE A 94 -4.41 9.47 8.49
C ILE A 94 -5.26 8.21 8.62
N LEU A 95 -5.40 7.47 7.53
CA LEU A 95 -5.97 6.13 7.52
C LEU A 95 -4.86 5.14 7.83
N ILE A 96 -5.06 4.31 8.86
CA ILE A 96 -4.12 3.29 9.29
C ILE A 96 -4.83 1.94 9.18
N SER A 97 -4.24 0.98 8.46
CA SER A 97 -4.80 -0.35 8.24
C SER A 97 -3.78 -1.44 8.59
N TRP A 98 -4.27 -2.53 9.16
CA TRP A 98 -3.52 -3.77 9.40
C TRP A 98 -4.28 -4.99 8.88
N LYS A 99 -5.24 -4.78 7.98
CA LYS A 99 -6.05 -5.87 7.38
C LYS A 99 -5.21 -6.83 6.53
N HIS A 100 -4.10 -6.35 5.98
CA HIS A 100 -3.17 -7.16 5.17
C HIS A 100 -2.32 -8.11 6.01
N TRP A 101 -2.30 -7.96 7.33
CA TRP A 101 -1.49 -8.79 8.21
C TRP A 101 -2.20 -10.10 8.57
N VAL A 102 -1.55 -11.23 8.29
CA VAL A 102 -2.04 -12.57 8.62
C VAL A 102 -1.52 -12.97 10.02
N PRO A 103 -2.40 -13.17 11.01
CA PRO A 103 -1.99 -13.56 12.34
C PRO A 103 -1.31 -14.94 12.38
N SER A 104 -0.39 -15.12 13.34
CA SER A 104 0.37 -16.37 13.48
C SER A 104 -0.51 -17.61 13.71
N TYR A 105 -1.66 -17.48 14.39
CA TYR A 105 -2.58 -18.61 14.58
C TYR A 105 -3.15 -19.11 13.25
N VAL A 106 -3.52 -18.20 12.35
CA VAL A 106 -4.01 -18.53 11.00
C VAL A 106 -2.91 -19.20 10.19
N ARG A 107 -1.68 -18.65 10.23
CA ARG A 107 -0.53 -19.24 9.53
C ARG A 107 -0.22 -20.66 10.00
N ASN A 108 -0.27 -20.90 11.30
CA ASN A 108 -0.05 -22.22 11.88
C ASN A 108 -1.13 -23.22 11.46
N GLU A 109 -2.39 -22.78 11.37
CA GLU A 109 -3.48 -23.62 10.86
C GLU A 109 -3.32 -23.96 9.38
N ILE A 110 -2.92 -22.98 8.55
CA ILE A 110 -2.65 -23.22 7.13
C ILE A 110 -1.53 -24.25 7.00
N LYS A 111 -0.40 -24.04 7.69
CA LYS A 111 0.74 -24.98 7.69
C LYS A 111 0.33 -26.39 8.09
N LYS A 112 -0.52 -26.55 9.12
CA LYS A 112 -1.01 -27.87 9.55
C LYS A 112 -1.92 -28.55 8.52
N LYS A 113 -2.74 -27.78 7.82
CA LYS A 113 -3.74 -28.31 6.87
C LYS A 113 -3.17 -28.58 5.48
N THR A 114 -2.33 -27.68 4.98
CA THR A 114 -1.81 -27.72 3.60
C THR A 114 -0.34 -28.13 3.52
N GLY A 115 0.39 -28.13 4.64
CA GLY A 115 1.84 -28.38 4.65
C GLY A 115 2.68 -27.18 4.15
N VAL A 116 2.04 -26.09 3.73
CA VAL A 116 2.69 -24.93 3.12
C VAL A 116 3.01 -23.87 4.17
N GLU A 117 4.23 -23.33 4.14
CA GLU A 117 4.61 -22.17 4.95
C GLU A 117 4.19 -20.87 4.27
N VAL A 118 3.58 -19.96 5.04
CA VAL A 118 3.03 -18.70 4.54
C VAL A 118 3.62 -17.55 5.35
N ASP A 119 4.00 -16.47 4.68
CA ASP A 119 4.51 -15.25 5.30
C ASP A 119 3.39 -14.40 5.93
N SER A 120 3.76 -13.37 6.69
CA SER A 120 2.91 -12.44 7.42
C SER A 120 1.96 -11.66 6.52
N TYR A 121 2.26 -11.58 5.22
CA TYR A 121 1.43 -10.95 4.19
C TYR A 121 0.58 -11.93 3.39
N GLY A 122 0.64 -13.24 3.70
CA GLY A 122 -0.13 -14.27 2.99
C GLY A 122 0.56 -14.88 1.76
N ASN A 123 1.82 -14.53 1.50
CA ASN A 123 2.59 -15.11 0.40
C ASN A 123 3.16 -16.48 0.80
N ILE A 124 3.18 -17.43 -0.14
CA ILE A 124 3.74 -18.76 0.09
C ILE A 124 5.28 -18.66 0.12
N ILE A 125 5.90 -19.23 1.15
CA ILE A 125 7.35 -19.34 1.26
C ILE A 125 7.74 -20.67 0.60
N ASN A 126 8.02 -20.63 -0.70
CA ASN A 126 8.70 -21.76 -1.35
C ASN A 126 10.19 -21.67 -1.00
N ASN A 127 10.70 -22.67 -0.28
CA ASN A 127 12.14 -22.79 0.02
C ASN A 127 12.96 -23.26 -1.19
N ASP A 128 12.31 -23.55 -2.31
CA ASP A 128 12.97 -23.83 -3.57
C ASP A 128 13.30 -22.49 -4.24
N LYS A 129 14.60 -22.17 -4.26
CA LYS A 129 15.16 -21.05 -5.00
C LYS A 129 14.85 -21.23 -6.48
N GLU A 130 13.77 -20.64 -6.95
CA GLU A 130 13.60 -20.32 -8.35
C GLU A 130 13.30 -18.83 -8.47
N ASP A 131 14.25 -18.14 -9.11
CA ASP A 131 14.09 -16.81 -9.65
C ASP A 131 12.84 -16.76 -10.52
N THR A 132 11.73 -16.26 -9.99
CA THR A 132 10.76 -15.52 -10.79
C THR A 132 9.92 -14.64 -9.87
N ASN A 133 10.10 -13.33 -10.03
CA ASN A 133 9.11 -12.36 -9.63
C ASN A 133 7.82 -12.60 -10.42
N GLU A 134 6.98 -13.51 -9.98
CA GLU A 134 5.55 -13.45 -10.23
C GLU A 134 4.82 -13.45 -8.89
N SER A 135 4.80 -12.24 -8.31
CA SER A 135 3.74 -11.87 -7.40
C SER A 135 2.40 -12.17 -8.09
N PHE A 136 1.64 -13.14 -7.57
CA PHE A 136 0.24 -13.37 -7.94
C PHE A 136 -0.69 -12.25 -7.43
N THR A 137 -0.22 -11.00 -7.55
CA THR A 137 -0.98 -9.77 -7.32
C THR A 137 -0.62 -8.75 -8.40
N GLY A 138 -1.41 -8.75 -9.47
CA GLY A 138 -1.83 -7.52 -10.14
C GLY A 138 -0.78 -6.62 -10.80
N ASN A 139 0.06 -7.17 -11.70
CA ASN A 139 0.74 -6.37 -12.73
C ASN A 139 0.67 -7.07 -14.10
N ILE A 140 -0.46 -6.92 -14.80
CA ILE A 140 -0.66 -7.26 -16.22
C ILE A 140 -0.50 -6.00 -17.10
N PHE A 141 0.39 -5.08 -16.71
CA PHE A 141 0.71 -3.92 -17.54
C PHE A 141 2.20 -3.87 -17.82
N TYR A 142 2.51 -3.88 -19.12
CA TYR A 142 3.80 -3.72 -19.79
C TYR A 142 4.63 -4.98 -20.02
N ASN A 143 4.40 -5.57 -21.19
CA ASN A 143 5.41 -5.86 -22.23
C ASN A 143 4.62 -6.24 -23.50
N LYS A 144 4.99 -5.91 -24.72
CA LYS A 144 6.15 -5.26 -25.32
C LYS A 144 5.73 -5.04 -26.77
N LYS A 145 6.00 -3.85 -27.32
CA LYS A 145 5.90 -3.63 -28.77
C LYS A 145 6.88 -4.59 -29.43
N ASP A 146 6.40 -5.49 -30.28
CA ASP A 146 7.21 -6.05 -31.35
C ASP A 146 6.48 -5.87 -32.68
N LYS A 147 7.27 -5.31 -33.60
CA LYS A 147 6.91 -4.88 -34.96
C LYS A 147 6.84 -6.10 -35.88
N ASN A 148 5.89 -6.09 -36.80
CA ASN A 148 6.11 -6.18 -38.25
C ASN A 148 4.80 -6.57 -38.95
N ASP A 149 4.22 -5.66 -39.74
CA ASP A 149 4.10 -5.94 -41.17
C ASP A 149 3.93 -4.65 -41.98
N LYS A 150 4.39 -4.69 -43.23
CA LYS A 150 4.59 -3.59 -44.17
C LYS A 150 3.35 -3.29 -45.03
N ASN A 151 3.38 -2.10 -45.66
CA ASN A 151 2.59 -1.66 -46.83
C ASN A 151 1.11 -1.31 -46.51
N ASP A 152 0.41 -0.35 -47.12
CA ASP A 152 0.61 0.46 -48.32
C ASP A 152 -0.29 1.73 -48.21
N LYS A 153 0.11 2.78 -48.93
CA LYS A 153 -0.60 3.96 -49.49
C LYS A 153 -2.02 4.39 -49.02
N ASN A 154 -2.11 5.72 -48.84
CA ASN A 154 -3.10 6.69 -49.36
C ASN A 154 -4.61 6.61 -49.05
N ASP A 155 -5.13 7.84 -48.91
CA ASP A 155 -6.47 8.36 -49.20
C ASP A 155 -7.62 8.25 -48.18
N LYS A 156 -7.94 9.42 -47.63
CA LYS A 156 -9.24 10.13 -47.60
C LYS A 156 -10.54 9.34 -47.42
N ASN A 157 -11.33 9.86 -46.47
CA ASN A 157 -12.79 9.98 -46.47
C ASN A 157 -13.60 8.83 -47.09
N ASP A 158 -14.26 8.04 -46.24
CA ASP A 158 -15.67 7.79 -46.49
C ASP A 158 -16.49 7.42 -45.24
N LYS A 159 -17.71 7.95 -45.20
CA LYS A 159 -18.75 7.59 -44.25
C LYS A 159 -19.13 6.13 -44.50
N ASN A 160 -19.06 5.27 -43.50
CA ASN A 160 -19.51 3.89 -43.64
C ASN A 160 -20.49 3.50 -42.52
N ASP A 161 -21.69 3.16 -42.96
CA ASP A 161 -22.77 2.52 -42.22
C ASP A 161 -22.26 1.32 -41.42
N LYS A 162 -22.65 1.24 -40.14
CA LYS A 162 -22.35 0.08 -39.30
C LYS A 162 -23.18 -1.10 -39.78
N LYS A 163 -22.61 -1.89 -40.70
CA LYS A 163 -23.14 -3.19 -41.13
C LYS A 163 -23.03 -4.18 -39.96
N TYR A 164 -24.15 -4.52 -39.33
CA TYR A 164 -24.20 -5.54 -38.29
C TYR A 164 -23.85 -6.91 -38.89
N LYS A 165 -22.97 -7.67 -38.23
CA LYS A 165 -22.69 -9.06 -38.61
C LYS A 165 -23.82 -9.97 -38.09
N PRO A 166 -24.23 -10.99 -38.85
CA PRO A 166 -25.17 -11.99 -38.36
C PRO A 166 -24.61 -12.66 -37.10
N VAL A 167 -25.47 -12.93 -36.13
CA VAL A 167 -25.09 -13.41 -34.77
C VAL A 167 -24.26 -14.69 -34.83
N ALA A 168 -24.43 -15.52 -35.85
CA ALA A 168 -23.68 -16.75 -36.06
C ALA A 168 -22.16 -16.54 -36.25
N ASP A 169 -21.73 -15.38 -36.77
CA ASP A 169 -20.32 -15.08 -37.06
C ASP A 169 -19.64 -14.27 -35.95
N TYR A 170 -20.28 -14.12 -34.79
CA TYR A 170 -19.72 -13.37 -33.66
C TYR A 170 -18.65 -14.19 -32.93
N LYS A 171 -17.38 -13.83 -33.14
CA LYS A 171 -16.25 -14.28 -32.31
C LYS A 171 -15.87 -13.17 -31.32
N PRO A 172 -16.01 -13.38 -30.00
CA PRO A 172 -15.65 -12.36 -29.02
C PRO A 172 -14.13 -12.14 -29.05
N LEU A 173 -13.70 -10.98 -29.55
CA LEU A 173 -12.32 -10.52 -29.47
C LEU A 173 -12.11 -9.84 -28.12
N GLY A 174 -11.93 -10.65 -27.08
CA GLY A 174 -11.58 -10.20 -25.74
C GLY A 174 -10.87 -11.34 -25.02
N ASN A 175 -9.82 -11.03 -24.26
CA ASN A 175 -9.11 -12.02 -23.47
C ASN A 175 -10.08 -12.65 -22.45
N LEU A 176 -10.62 -13.81 -22.78
CA LEU A 176 -11.60 -14.52 -21.97
C LEU A 176 -10.93 -14.92 -20.66
N ILE A 177 -11.57 -14.58 -19.53
CA ILE A 177 -11.14 -14.99 -18.18
C ILE A 177 -11.19 -16.53 -18.03
N TYR A 178 -11.95 -17.19 -18.91
CA TYR A 178 -12.09 -18.64 -18.95
C TYR A 178 -11.31 -19.21 -20.13
N ASN A 179 -10.35 -20.09 -19.82
CA ASN A 179 -9.54 -20.83 -20.79
C ASN A 179 -10.43 -21.80 -21.60
N GLU A 180 -10.16 -21.96 -22.90
CA GLU A 180 -10.88 -22.88 -23.80
C GLU A 180 -10.91 -24.32 -23.28
N GLU A 181 -9.88 -24.73 -22.54
CA GLU A 181 -9.84 -26.05 -21.87
C GLU A 181 -10.95 -26.26 -20.83
N MET A 182 -11.43 -25.21 -20.15
CA MET A 182 -12.54 -25.34 -19.21
C MET A 182 -13.86 -25.62 -19.91
N PHE A 183 -14.09 -25.01 -21.08
CA PHE A 183 -15.29 -25.24 -21.88
C PHE A 183 -15.34 -26.69 -22.39
N ASN A 184 -14.21 -27.22 -22.86
CA ASN A 184 -14.12 -28.60 -23.33
C ASN A 184 -14.43 -29.61 -22.20
N ARG A 185 -13.95 -29.35 -20.97
CA ARG A 185 -14.26 -30.18 -19.80
C ARG A 185 -15.74 -30.11 -19.41
N LEU A 186 -16.35 -28.92 -19.46
CA LEU A 186 -17.79 -28.76 -19.22
C LEU A 186 -18.62 -29.54 -20.24
N GLN A 187 -18.26 -29.45 -21.52
CA GLN A 187 -18.96 -30.16 -22.60
C GLN A 187 -18.85 -31.68 -22.46
N SER A 188 -17.67 -32.19 -22.09
CA SER A 188 -17.50 -33.63 -21.82
C SER A 188 -18.33 -34.15 -20.64
N LYS A 189 -18.67 -33.28 -19.67
CA LYS A 189 -19.52 -33.62 -18.52
C LYS A 189 -21.02 -33.49 -18.80
N LEU A 190 -21.41 -32.72 -19.81
CA LEU A 190 -22.81 -32.56 -20.21
C LEU A 190 -23.25 -33.62 -21.22
N ASN A 191 -22.31 -34.20 -21.97
CA ASN A 191 -22.56 -35.25 -22.96
C ASN A 191 -22.42 -36.68 -22.39
N ASN A 192 -22.36 -36.81 -21.07
CA ASN A 192 -22.26 -38.07 -20.33
C ASN A 192 -23.27 -38.07 -19.19
#